data_AF-A0A8J4Y7H2-F1
#
_entry.id   AF-A0A8J4Y7H2-F1
#
_cell.length_a   1.000
_cell.length_b   1.000
_cell.length_c   1.000
_cell.angle_alpha   90.00
_cell.angle_beta   90.00
_cell.angle_gamma   90.00
#
_symmetry.space_group_name_H-M   'P 1'
#
loop_
_entity.id
_entity.type
_entity.pdbx_description
1 polymer ?
#
loop_
_entity_poly.entity_id
_entity_poly.type
_entity_poly.pdbx_seq_one_letter_code
_entity_poly.pdbx_strand_id
1 'polypeptide(L)'
;MFLLTESPPFVPIVNGLDDTSNFEEFENERRMPSVDAFRVPQTFTGKNLPFVGYTYNRQNPEAERTVHRSSTTAINISILDETLREPSQLEVQLKMQRKENHELKLQVRRGLGAVLNLFDMVYRLLNSGYHQGNCW
;
A
#
# COMPACT_ATOMS: atom_id res chain seq x y z
N MET A 1 -16.93 -9.81 -52.54
CA MET A 1 -16.93 -9.71 -51.07
C MET A 1 -18.19 -8.94 -50.67
N PHE A 2 -19.31 -9.64 -50.42
CA PHE A 2 -20.65 -9.03 -50.22
C PHE A 2 -21.38 -9.56 -48.97
N LEU A 3 -20.71 -10.33 -48.11
CA LEU A 3 -21.38 -11.02 -46.99
C LEU A 3 -21.73 -10.12 -45.78
N LEU A 4 -21.40 -8.83 -45.79
CA LEU A 4 -21.74 -7.90 -44.70
C LEU A 4 -23.05 -7.14 -44.96
N THR A 5 -23.63 -7.25 -46.16
CA THR A 5 -24.86 -6.55 -46.53
C THR A 5 -26.09 -7.44 -46.59
N GLU A 6 -25.92 -8.76 -46.47
CA GLU A 6 -27.04 -9.70 -46.41
C GLU A 6 -27.58 -9.82 -44.97
N SER A 7 -28.89 -10.03 -44.83
CA SER A 7 -29.49 -10.28 -43.53
C SER A 7 -28.93 -11.57 -42.94
N PRO A 8 -28.51 -11.59 -41.67
CA PRO A 8 -28.10 -12.82 -41.02
C PRO A 8 -29.29 -13.81 -40.97
N PRO A 9 -29.00 -15.12 -41.00
CA PRO A 9 -30.05 -16.16 -40.95
C PRO A 9 -30.83 -16.14 -39.63
N PHE A 10 -30.26 -15.57 -38.58
CA PHE A 10 -30.89 -15.42 -37.28
C PHE A 10 -30.59 -14.04 -36.70
N VAL A 11 -31.64 -13.36 -36.25
CA VAL A 11 -31.55 -12.08 -35.54
C VAL A 11 -31.97 -12.33 -34.09
N PRO A 12 -31.08 -12.13 -33.10
CA PRO A 12 -31.42 -12.38 -31.70
C PRO A 12 -32.45 -11.35 -31.20
N ILE A 13 -33.38 -11.82 -30.38
CA ILE A 13 -34.30 -10.96 -29.64
C ILE A 13 -33.58 -10.53 -28.36
N VAL A 14 -33.51 -9.23 -28.10
CA VAL A 14 -32.88 -8.61 -26.92
C VAL A 14 -33.85 -7.64 -26.25
N ASN A 15 -33.99 -7.75 -24.94
CA ASN A 15 -34.94 -7.01 -24.11
C ASN A 15 -34.33 -5.74 -23.48
N GLY A 16 -33.02 -5.53 -23.59
CA GLY A 16 -32.29 -4.42 -22.95
C GLY A 16 -30.79 -4.41 -23.26
N LEU A 17 -30.08 -3.39 -22.76
CA LEU A 17 -28.62 -3.24 -22.93
C LEU A 17 -27.81 -4.28 -22.14
N ASP A 18 -28.41 -4.83 -21.10
CA ASP A 18 -27.86 -5.81 -20.16
C ASP A 18 -28.46 -7.21 -20.37
N ASP A 19 -29.19 -7.43 -21.47
CA ASP A 19 -29.77 -8.73 -21.77
C ASP A 19 -28.67 -9.77 -22.04
N THR A 20 -28.66 -10.82 -21.22
CA THR A 20 -27.72 -11.95 -21.30
C THR A 20 -28.41 -13.28 -21.66
N SER A 21 -29.68 -13.26 -22.10
CA SER A 21 -30.51 -14.46 -22.38
C SER A 21 -29.98 -15.37 -23.50
N ASN A 22 -29.12 -14.85 -24.38
CA ASN A 22 -28.46 -15.61 -25.45
C ASN A 22 -27.11 -16.21 -25.00
N PHE A 23 -26.74 -16.08 -23.71
CA PHE A 23 -25.56 -16.68 -23.10
C PHE A 23 -25.96 -17.78 -22.13
N GLU A 24 -25.15 -18.84 -22.04
CA GLU A 24 -25.34 -19.87 -21.03
C GLU A 24 -25.01 -19.33 -19.63
N GLU A 25 -25.80 -19.73 -18.63
CA GLU A 25 -25.48 -19.45 -17.23
C GLU A 25 -24.28 -20.30 -16.82
N PHE A 26 -23.24 -19.66 -16.28
CA PHE A 26 -22.06 -20.37 -15.80
C PHE A 26 -22.25 -20.74 -14.33
N GLU A 27 -21.94 -22.00 -13.99
CA GLU A 27 -21.83 -22.37 -12.59
C GLU A 27 -20.60 -21.70 -11.98
N ASN A 28 -20.81 -20.98 -10.88
CA ASN A 28 -19.72 -20.42 -10.10
C ASN A 28 -18.97 -21.57 -9.41
N GLU A 29 -18.01 -22.19 -10.10
CA GLU A 29 -16.93 -22.90 -9.40
C GLU A 29 -16.29 -21.90 -8.46
N ARG A 30 -16.53 -22.06 -7.16
CA ARG A 30 -15.92 -21.24 -6.12
C ARG A 30 -14.41 -21.42 -6.24
N ARG A 31 -13.75 -20.57 -7.03
CA ARG A 31 -12.30 -20.50 -7.07
C ARG A 31 -11.88 -20.06 -5.69
N MET A 32 -11.44 -21.02 -4.88
CA MET A 32 -10.87 -20.71 -3.58
C MET A 32 -9.73 -19.73 -3.81
N PRO A 33 -9.69 -18.60 -3.08
CA PRO A 33 -8.60 -17.64 -3.23
C PRO A 33 -7.29 -18.39 -3.01
N SER A 34 -6.42 -18.36 -4.03
CA SER A 34 -5.13 -19.04 -3.95
C SER A 34 -4.34 -18.44 -2.79
N VAL A 35 -3.82 -19.31 -1.92
CA VAL A 35 -2.91 -18.94 -0.83
C VAL A 35 -1.65 -18.24 -1.33
N ASP A 36 -1.29 -18.40 -2.61
CA ASP A 36 -0.15 -17.74 -3.24
C ASP A 36 -0.38 -16.24 -3.45
N ALA A 37 -1.63 -15.76 -3.39
CA ALA A 37 -1.92 -14.33 -3.38
C ALA A 37 -1.41 -13.63 -2.11
N PHE A 38 -1.23 -14.37 -1.01
CA PHE A 38 -0.83 -13.84 0.30
C PHE A 38 0.62 -14.11 0.67
N ARG A 39 1.36 -14.89 -0.14
CA ARG A 39 2.77 -15.17 0.12
C ARG A 39 3.63 -14.00 -0.35
N VAL A 40 4.37 -13.41 0.59
CA VAL A 40 5.41 -12.42 0.27
C VAL A 40 6.51 -13.13 -0.55
N PRO A 41 6.76 -12.72 -1.80
CA PRO A 41 7.81 -13.33 -2.60
C PRO A 41 9.17 -13.13 -1.92
N GLN A 42 9.90 -14.22 -1.69
CA GLN A 42 11.27 -14.17 -1.14
C GLN A 42 12.29 -13.71 -2.20
N THR A 43 11.93 -13.76 -3.48
CA THR A 43 12.76 -13.39 -4.62
C THR A 43 11.92 -12.74 -5.73
N PHE A 44 12.58 -12.14 -6.73
CA PHE A 44 11.92 -11.58 -7.90
C PHE A 44 11.30 -12.70 -8.74
N THR A 45 9.96 -12.71 -8.85
CA THR A 45 9.22 -13.77 -9.57
C THR A 45 8.89 -13.42 -11.01
N GLY A 46 8.92 -12.13 -11.39
CA GLY A 46 8.59 -11.68 -12.75
C GLY A 46 7.17 -12.01 -13.23
N LYS A 47 6.28 -12.52 -12.35
CA LYS A 47 4.97 -13.08 -12.73
C LYS A 47 4.05 -12.15 -13.52
N ASN A 48 4.25 -10.84 -13.39
CA ASN A 48 3.44 -9.83 -14.05
C ASN A 48 4.05 -9.29 -15.35
N LEU A 49 5.30 -9.63 -15.67
CA LEU A 49 5.97 -9.14 -16.88
C LEU A 49 5.24 -9.50 -18.19
N PRO A 50 4.58 -10.66 -18.34
CA PRO A 50 3.82 -10.97 -19.55
C PRO A 50 2.64 -10.04 -19.82
N PHE A 51 2.16 -9.27 -18.83
CA PHE A 51 1.02 -8.36 -18.98
C PHE A 51 1.44 -6.91 -19.26
N VAL A 52 2.74 -6.62 -19.36
CA VAL A 52 3.23 -5.29 -19.71
C VAL A 52 2.77 -4.96 -21.13
N GLY A 53 2.05 -3.83 -21.28
CA GLY A 53 1.47 -3.41 -22.56
C GLY A 53 0.05 -3.94 -22.83
N TYR A 54 -0.56 -4.68 -21.89
CA TYR A 54 -1.93 -5.18 -22.04
C TYR A 54 -2.98 -4.04 -22.04
N THR A 55 -2.72 -2.95 -21.33
CA THR A 55 -3.65 -1.82 -21.23
C THR A 55 -3.76 -1.08 -22.57
N TYR A 56 -4.97 -1.04 -23.10
CA TYR A 56 -5.34 -0.26 -24.29
C TYR A 56 -6.40 0.78 -23.93
N ASN A 57 -6.24 1.99 -24.44
CA ASN A 57 -7.25 3.05 -24.35
C ASN A 57 -7.66 3.45 -25.77
N ARG A 58 -8.93 3.24 -26.11
CA ARG A 58 -9.49 3.70 -27.38
C ARG A 58 -9.63 5.21 -27.32
N GLN A 59 -8.77 5.92 -28.05
CA GLN A 59 -8.92 7.36 -28.23
C GLN A 59 -10.23 7.64 -28.97
N ASN A 60 -11.12 8.43 -28.35
CA ASN A 60 -12.26 8.99 -29.05
C ASN A 60 -11.75 10.18 -29.88
N PRO A 61 -11.87 10.17 -31.23
CA PRO A 61 -11.40 11.28 -32.06
C PRO A 61 -12.02 12.64 -31.70
N GLU A 62 -13.17 12.67 -31.01
CA GLU A 62 -13.76 13.93 -30.51
C GLU A 62 -12.98 14.55 -29.33
N ALA A 63 -12.23 13.74 -28.58
CA ALA A 63 -11.42 14.20 -27.44
C ALA A 63 -10.06 14.79 -27.85
N GLU A 64 -9.63 14.61 -29.11
CA GLU A 64 -8.32 15.08 -29.61
C GLU A 64 -8.23 16.60 -29.77
N ARG A 65 -9.36 17.32 -29.85
CA ARG A 65 -9.36 18.78 -30.01
C ARG A 65 -8.81 19.54 -28.80
N THR A 66 -8.62 18.87 -27.66
CA THR A 66 -8.15 19.51 -26.42
C THR A 66 -6.74 19.10 -26.01
N VAL A 67 -6.10 18.13 -26.69
CA VAL A 67 -4.87 17.49 -26.19
C VAL A 67 -3.77 17.44 -27.25
N HIS A 68 -3.48 18.57 -27.89
CA HIS A 68 -2.17 18.73 -28.51
C HIS A 68 -1.15 19.20 -27.46
N ARG A 69 -0.13 18.35 -27.28
CA ARG A 69 1.13 18.51 -26.51
C ARG A 69 1.09 17.98 -25.07
N SER A 70 1.34 16.68 -24.96
CA SER A 70 2.35 16.13 -24.02
C SER A 70 2.71 14.69 -24.42
N SER A 71 3.40 14.57 -25.55
CA SER A 71 4.13 13.35 -25.90
C SER A 71 5.36 13.23 -25.02
N THR A 72 5.17 12.72 -23.81
CA THR A 72 6.24 12.18 -22.96
C THR A 72 5.60 11.15 -22.09
N THR A 73 6.18 9.95 -22.05
CA THR A 73 5.95 8.88 -21.08
C THR A 73 5.79 9.45 -19.67
N ALA A 74 4.54 9.77 -19.30
CA ALA A 74 4.21 10.14 -17.95
C ALA A 74 4.14 8.85 -17.12
N ILE A 75 5.32 8.43 -16.65
CA ILE A 75 5.40 7.64 -15.42
C ILE A 75 4.48 8.35 -14.43
N ASN A 76 3.49 7.64 -13.90
CA ASN A 76 2.51 8.21 -12.99
C ASN A 76 3.26 8.93 -11.85
N ILE A 77 3.25 10.27 -11.90
CA ILE A 77 3.84 11.18 -10.92
C ILE A 77 3.04 11.15 -9.61
N SER A 78 2.23 10.12 -9.37
CA SER A 78 1.50 9.95 -8.11
C SER A 78 2.42 9.81 -6.89
N ILE A 79 3.71 9.52 -7.11
CA ILE A 79 4.75 9.44 -6.07
C ILE A 79 5.25 10.83 -5.64
N LEU A 80 5.22 11.86 -6.51
CA LEU A 80 5.69 13.20 -6.15
C LEU A 80 4.59 14.06 -5.49
N ASP A 81 3.32 13.71 -5.68
CA ASP A 81 2.18 14.44 -5.12
C ASP A 81 1.98 14.19 -3.61
N GLU A 82 2.53 13.09 -3.08
CA GLU A 82 2.44 12.79 -1.65
C GLU A 82 3.19 13.81 -0.76
N THR A 83 4.11 14.59 -1.33
CA THR A 83 4.86 15.62 -0.59
C THR A 83 4.14 16.97 -0.51
N LEU A 84 3.11 17.20 -1.35
CA LEU A 84 2.37 18.47 -1.45
C LEU A 84 0.90 18.38 -1.03
N ARG A 85 0.38 17.17 -0.78
CA ARG A 85 -0.99 16.98 -0.29
C ARG A 85 -1.16 17.50 1.13
N GLU A 86 -2.22 18.26 1.36
CA GLU A 86 -2.63 18.63 2.71
C GLU A 86 -2.98 17.33 3.47
N PRO A 87 -2.32 17.03 4.60
CA PRO A 87 -2.55 15.79 5.31
C PRO A 87 -4.00 15.73 5.79
N SER A 88 -4.65 14.58 5.59
CA SER A 88 -6.00 14.38 6.11
C SER A 88 -6.04 14.59 7.63
N GLN A 89 -7.20 14.96 8.20
CA GLN A 89 -7.35 15.15 9.65
C GLN A 89 -6.87 13.92 10.44
N LEU A 90 -7.07 12.72 9.88
CA LEU A 90 -6.64 11.46 10.47
C LEU A 90 -5.11 11.30 10.49
N GLU A 91 -4.42 11.73 9.43
CA GLU A 91 -2.95 11.73 9.38
C GLU A 91 -2.34 12.73 10.36
N VAL A 92 -2.96 13.91 10.52
CA VAL A 92 -2.56 14.91 11.50
C VAL A 92 -2.68 14.35 12.92
N GLN A 93 -3.81 13.67 13.21
CA GLN A 93 -4.03 13.03 14.50
C GLN A 93 -3.03 11.90 14.77
N LEU A 94 -2.75 11.06 13.78
CA LEU A 94 -1.76 9.99 13.88
C LEU A 94 -0.35 10.53 14.13
N LYS A 95 0.03 11.62 13.45
CA LYS A 95 1.32 12.29 13.68
C LYS A 95 1.44 12.84 15.11
N MET A 96 0.38 13.46 15.63
CA MET A 96 0.35 13.92 17.02
C MET A 96 0.47 12.77 18.02
N GLN A 97 -0.34 11.71 17.86
CA GLN A 97 -0.28 10.53 18.74
C GLN A 97 1.10 9.85 18.70
N ARG A 98 1.75 9.78 17.54
CA ARG A 98 3.11 9.24 17.41
C ARG A 98 4.14 10.09 18.16
N LYS A 99 4.01 11.43 18.08
CA LYS A 99 4.90 12.37 18.78
C LYS A 99 4.75 12.25 20.30
N GLU A 100 3.51 12.18 20.78
CA GLU A 100 3.21 11.98 22.20
C GLU A 100 3.77 10.64 22.70
N ASN A 101 3.52 9.54 21.98
CA ASN A 101 4.08 8.23 22.30
C ASN A 101 5.61 8.23 22.32
N HIS A 102 6.24 8.94 21.38
CA HIS A 102 7.69 9.07 21.35
C HIS A 102 8.23 9.80 22.60
N GLU A 103 7.57 10.88 23.02
CA GLU A 103 7.95 11.61 24.23
C GLU A 103 7.77 10.76 25.49
N LEU A 104 6.63 10.06 25.61
CA LEU A 104 6.41 9.13 26.73
C LEU A 104 7.49 8.04 26.80
N LYS A 105 7.90 7.47 25.65
CA LYS A 105 9.02 6.51 25.59
C LYS A 105 10.33 7.11 26.06
N LEU A 106 10.63 8.37 25.70
CA LEU A 106 11.83 9.05 26.18
C LEU A 106 11.78 9.29 27.69
N GLN A 107 10.63 9.68 28.24
CA GLN A 107 10.47 9.87 29.68
C GLN A 107 10.68 8.57 30.45
N VAL A 108 10.09 7.47 29.99
CA VAL A 108 10.30 6.14 30.57
C VAL A 108 11.78 5.76 30.53
N ARG A 109 12.46 5.96 29.39
CA ARG A 109 13.90 5.68 29.26
C ARG A 109 14.76 6.52 30.20
N ARG A 110 14.46 7.82 30.34
CA ARG A 110 15.16 8.72 31.28
C ARG A 110 14.93 8.28 32.73
N GLY A 111 13.68 7.97 33.09
CA GLY A 111 13.31 7.50 34.42
C GLY A 111 14.03 6.20 34.77
N LEU A 112 14.05 5.22 33.85
CA LEU A 112 14.80 3.98 34.04
C LEU A 112 16.30 4.25 34.25
N GLY A 113 16.90 5.15 33.47
CA GLY A 113 18.28 5.56 33.66
C GLY A 113 18.55 6.19 35.04
N ALA A 114 17.65 7.05 35.53
CA ALA A 114 17.76 7.64 36.87
C ALA A 114 17.71 6.57 37.97
N VAL A 115 16.82 5.58 37.85
CA VAL A 115 16.71 4.46 38.80
C VAL A 115 17.98 3.62 38.80
N LEU A 116 18.53 3.31 37.63
CA LEU A 116 19.77 2.54 37.52
C LEU A 116 20.97 3.31 38.12
N ASN A 117 21.06 4.61 37.87
CA ASN A 117 22.09 5.46 38.46
C ASN A 117 21.99 5.52 39.98
N LEU A 118 20.76 5.63 40.53
CA LEU A 118 20.55 5.62 41.97
C LEU A 118 20.93 4.27 42.58
N PHE A 119 20.59 3.16 41.91
CA PHE A 119 20.99 1.82 42.34
C PHE A 119 22.51 1.67 42.37
N ASP A 120 23.23 2.12 41.33
CA ASP A 120 24.70 2.11 41.30
C ASP A 120 25.30 2.98 42.41
N MET A 121 24.76 4.17 42.65
CA MET A 121 25.19 5.06 43.73
C MET A 121 25.04 4.40 45.11
N VAL A 122 23.88 3.80 45.39
CA VAL A 122 23.63 3.10 46.66
C VAL A 122 24.57 1.91 46.81
N TYR A 123 24.76 1.12 45.75
CA TYR A 123 25.68 -0.01 45.75
C TYR A 123 27.13 0.42 46.05
N ARG A 124 27.59 1.53 45.46
CA ARG A 124 28.91 2.11 45.75
C ARG A 124 29.05 2.57 47.19
N LEU A 125 28.04 3.24 47.75
CA LEU A 125 28.07 3.70 49.14
C LEU A 125 28.14 2.54 50.13
N LEU A 126 27.36 1.47 49.90
CA LEU A 126 27.38 0.27 50.74
C LEU A 126 28.73 -0.46 50.70
N ASN A 127 29.38 -0.50 49.53
CA ASN A 127 30.66 -1.19 49.36
C ASN A 127 31.90 -0.32 49.65
N SER A 128 31.76 1.01 49.64
CA SER A 128 32.85 1.94 49.99
C SER A 128 33.21 1.89 51.48
N GLY A 129 32.31 1.44 52.36
CA GLY A 129 32.58 1.27 53.78
C GLY A 129 33.41 0.03 54.14
N TYR A 130 33.66 -0.88 53.21
CA TYR A 130 34.37 -2.14 53.48
C TYR A 130 35.91 -2.05 53.39
N HIS A 131 36.47 -0.91 52.97
CA HIS A 131 37.92 -0.79 52.72
C HIS A 131 38.70 0.16 53.65
N GLN A 132 38.08 0.77 54.67
CA GLN A 132 38.81 1.56 55.69
C GLN A 132 38.97 0.85 57.05
N GLY A 133 38.97 -0.49 57.05
CA GLY A 133 39.02 -1.29 58.29
C GLY A 133 40.33 -1.99 58.62
N ASN A 134 41.37 -1.94 57.79
CA ASN A 134 42.62 -2.67 58.02
C ASN A 134 43.86 -1.81 57.75
N CYS A 135 44.25 -1.01 58.74
CA CYS A 135 45.64 -0.61 58.94
C CYS A 135 46.10 -1.30 60.23
N TRP A 136 46.94 -2.33 60.08
CA TRP A 136 47.82 -2.84 61.15
C TRP A 136 49.06 -1.96 61.23
#